data_AF-A0AB39XKC0-F1
#
_entry.id   AF-A0AB39XKC0-F1
#
_cell.length_a   1.000
_cell.length_b   1.000
_cell.length_c   1.000
_cell.angle_alpha   90.00
_cell.angle_beta   90.00
_cell.angle_gamma   90.00
#
_symmetry.space_group_name_H-M   'P 1'
#
loop_
_entity.id
_entity.type
_entity.pdbx_description
1 polymer ?
#
loop_
_entity_poly.entity_id
_entity_poly.type
_entity_poly.pdbx_seq_one_letter_code
_entity_poly.pdbx_strand_id
1 'polypeptide(L)' 'MNRLQKFVEQGASYGERPGRTAYAFNAAMLPEPTKGLDWRPVTGFSAADEVLADAGLKQVFEAAIKHGYALVTPAA' A
#
# COMPACT_ATOMS: atom_id res chain seq x y z
N MET A 1 17.13 -2.59 8.92
CA MET A 1 15.78 -2.39 9.48
C MET A 1 14.78 -2.31 8.33
N ASN A 2 13.81 -3.21 8.26
CA ASN A 2 12.70 -3.09 7.31
C ASN A 2 11.70 -2.06 7.85
N ARG A 3 11.42 -1.01 7.07
CA ARG A 3 10.36 -0.04 7.37
C ARG A 3 9.14 -0.38 6.56
N LEU A 4 7.96 -0.05 7.08
CA LEU A 4 6.72 -0.19 6.32
C LEU A 4 6.80 0.71 5.08
N GLN A 5 6.49 0.14 3.91
CA GLN A 5 6.45 0.82 2.63
C GLN A 5 5.02 0.81 2.11
N LYS A 6 4.66 1.86 1.38
CA LYS A 6 3.39 1.97 0.67
C LYS A 6 3.60 1.58 -0.78
N PHE A 7 2.71 0.74 -1.29
CA PHE A 7 2.63 0.33 -2.67
C PHE A 7 1.25 0.68 -3.20
N VAL A 8 1.16 1.09 -4.44
CA VAL A 8 -0.10 1.38 -5.10
C VAL A 8 -0.16 0.60 -6.40
N GLU A 9 -1.31 0.02 -6.70
CA GLU A 9 -1.54 -0.59 -8.00
C GLU A 9 -1.70 0.51 -9.05
N GLN A 10 -0.87 0.44 -10.08
CA GLN A 10 -0.94 1.34 -11.23
C GLN A 10 -0.94 0.54 -12.52
N GLY A 11 -1.84 0.90 -13.43
CA GLY A 11 -1.87 0.34 -14.79
C GLY A 11 -0.75 0.91 -15.65
N ALA A 12 -0.44 0.21 -16.73
CA ALA A 12 0.55 0.66 -17.71
C ALA A 12 0.12 1.97 -18.43
N SER A 13 -1.18 2.25 -18.47
CA SER A 13 -1.75 3.44 -19.11
C SER A 13 -1.97 4.57 -18.09
N TYR A 14 -1.44 5.75 -18.40
CA TYR A 14 -1.61 6.97 -17.62
C TYR A 14 -3.10 7.37 -17.62
N GLY A 15 -3.83 7.07 -16.54
CA GLY A 15 -5.26 7.38 -16.41
C GLY A 15 -6.16 6.23 -15.95
N GLU A 16 -5.65 5.00 -15.85
CA GLU A 16 -6.38 3.95 -15.12
C GLU A 16 -6.43 4.30 -13.63
N ARG A 17 -7.63 4.21 -13.05
CA ARG A 17 -7.91 4.60 -11.66
C ARG A 17 -6.85 4.00 -10.73
N PRO A 18 -6.36 4.75 -9.72
CA PRO A 18 -5.47 4.17 -8.72
C PRO A 18 -6.16 2.94 -8.15
N GLY A 19 -5.52 1.78 -8.27
CA GLY A 19 -6.08 0.54 -7.78
C GLY A 19 -5.99 0.48 -6.25
N ARG A 20 -5.72 -0.69 -5.71
CA ARG A 20 -5.57 -0.86 -4.27
C ARG A 20 -4.28 -0.22 -3.79
N THR A 21 -4.29 0.24 -2.55
CA THR A 21 -3.07 0.59 -1.81
C THR A 21 -2.69 -0.59 -0.93
N ALA A 22 -1.43 -0.96 -0.90
CA ALA A 22 -0.90 -1.95 0.01
C ALA A 22 0.19 -1.35 0.90
N TYR A 23 0.24 -1.80 2.15
CA TYR A 23 1.31 -1.49 3.08
C TYR A 23 2.03 -2.78 3.43
N ALA A 24 3.33 -2.85 3.18
CA ALA A 24 4.15 -4.04 3.43
C ALA A 24 5.60 -3.65 3.69
N PHE A 25 6.38 -4.54 4.29
CA PHE A 25 7.82 -4.33 4.50
C PHE A 25 8.67 -4.54 3.23
N ASN A 26 8.14 -5.30 2.28
CA ASN A 26 8.77 -5.56 0.99
C ASN A 26 7.68 -5.90 -0.04
N ALA A 27 8.01 -5.78 -1.32
CA ALA A 27 7.09 -6.10 -2.41
C ALA A 27 6.80 -7.60 -2.56
N ALA A 28 7.68 -8.48 -2.07
CA ALA A 28 7.52 -9.94 -2.16
C ALA A 28 6.41 -10.49 -1.24
N MET A 29 6.00 -9.71 -0.23
CA MET A 29 4.90 -10.04 0.68
C MET A 29 3.54 -9.64 0.11
N LEU A 30 3.51 -8.89 -0.99
CA LEU A 30 2.28 -8.39 -1.58
C LEU A 30 1.56 -9.53 -2.31
N PRO A 31 0.21 -9.53 -2.29
CA PRO A 31 -0.57 -10.44 -3.10
C PRO A 31 -0.42 -10.08 -4.59
N GLU A 32 -0.88 -10.98 -5.46
CA GLU A 32 -0.91 -10.71 -6.90
C GLU A 32 -1.67 -9.41 -7.19
N PRO A 33 -1.10 -8.53 -8.05
CA PRO A 33 -1.76 -7.32 -8.44
C PRO A 33 -3.01 -7.63 -9.27
N THR A 34 -3.94 -6.69 -9.30
CA THR A 34 -5.12 -6.76 -10.15
C THR A 34 -4.70 -6.84 -11.62
N LYS A 35 -5.44 -7.63 -12.40
CA LYS A 35 -5.14 -7.90 -13.81
C LYS A 35 -4.94 -6.60 -14.60
N GLY A 36 -3.74 -6.44 -15.16
CA GLY A 36 -3.35 -5.24 -15.93
C GLY A 36 -2.68 -4.13 -15.11
N LEU A 37 -2.54 -4.32 -13.79
CA LEU A 37 -1.85 -3.40 -12.88
C LEU A 37 -0.57 -4.04 -12.33
N ASP A 38 0.34 -3.18 -11.87
CA ASP A 38 1.54 -3.57 -11.15
C ASP A 38 1.65 -2.80 -9.83
N TRP A 39 2.23 -3.44 -8.82
CA TRP A 39 2.56 -2.79 -7.56
C TRP A 39 3.75 -1.83 -7.75
N ARG A 40 3.51 -0.55 -7.50
CA ARG A 40 4.57 0.47 -7.51
C ARG A 40 4.81 1.03 -6.12
N PRO A 41 6.06 1.02 -5.62
CA PRO A 41 6.38 1.65 -4.35
C PRO A 41 6.19 3.16 -4.46
N VAL A 42 5.54 3.75 -3.46
CA VAL A 42 5.38 5.19 -3.34
C VAL A 42 6.64 5.76 -2.70
N THR A 43 7.42 6.51 -3.48
CA THR A 43 8.59 7.22 -2.97
C THR A 43 8.15 8.35 -2.03
N GLY A 44 8.89 8.56 -0.94
CA GLY A 44 8.57 9.58 0.05
C GLY A 44 7.47 9.20 1.05
N PHE A 45 6.94 7.97 1.01
CA PHE A 45 6.01 7.50 2.03
C PHE A 45 6.65 7.46 3.43
N SER A 46 5.93 8.01 4.40
CA SER A 46 6.26 7.93 5.83
C SER A 46 5.03 7.46 6.60
N ALA A 47 5.13 6.27 7.20
CA ALA A 47 4.05 5.73 8.04
C ALA A 47 3.74 6.63 9.24
N ALA A 48 4.73 7.37 9.76
CA ALA A 48 4.53 8.28 10.87
C ALA A 48 3.68 9.49 10.46
N ASP A 49 3.95 10.10 9.30
CA ASP A 49 3.19 11.24 8.81
C ASP A 49 1.77 10.82 8.38
N GLU A 50 1.63 9.67 7.74
CA GLU A 50 0.33 9.20 7.27
C GLU A 50 -0.59 8.79 8.44
N VAL A 51 -0.08 8.17 9.51
CA VAL A 51 -0.92 7.87 10.69
C VAL A 51 -1.31 9.12 11.48
N LEU A 52 -0.51 10.20 11.39
CA LEU A 52 -0.87 11.50 11.96
C LEU A 52 -1.97 12.18 11.13
N ALA A 53 -1.95 12.02 9.81
CA ALA A 53 -2.97 12.55 8.91
C ALA A 53 -4.28 11.75 8.96
N ASP A 54 -4.20 10.42 9.10
CA ASP A 54 -5.34 9.52 9.18
C ASP A 54 -5.12 8.44 10.24
N ALA A 55 -5.81 8.61 11.38
CA ALA A 55 -5.75 7.65 12.49
C ALA A 55 -6.29 6.26 12.13
N GLY A 56 -7.11 6.14 11.08
CA GLY A 56 -7.61 4.86 10.56
C GLY A 56 -6.50 3.98 10.00
N LEU A 57 -5.39 4.58 9.56
CA LEU A 57 -4.23 3.83 9.05
C LEU A 57 -3.47 3.08 10.14
N LYS A 58 -3.65 3.43 11.42
CA LYS A 58 -2.99 2.72 12.52
C LYS A 58 -3.32 1.23 12.50
N GLN A 59 -4.60 0.89 12.37
CA GLN A 59 -5.04 -0.51 12.33
C GLN A 59 -4.55 -1.24 11.07
N VAL A 60 -4.47 -0.53 9.94
CA VAL A 60 -3.93 -1.05 8.68
C VAL A 60 -2.44 -1.36 8.85
N PHE A 61 -1.66 -0.48 9.48
CA PHE A 61 -0.25 -0.69 9.71
C PHE A 61 0.01 -1.81 10.70
N GLU A 62 -0.78 -1.91 11.77
CA GLU A 62 -0.73 -3.03 12.71
C GLU A 62 -1.04 -4.37 12.01
N ALA A 63 -2.03 -4.39 11.12
CA ALA A 63 -2.34 -5.57 10.31
C ALA A 63 -1.18 -5.93 9.37
N ALA A 64 -0.58 -4.94 8.71
CA ALA A 64 0.59 -5.16 7.85
C ALA A 64 1.79 -5.70 8.62
N ILE A 65 1.98 -5.26 9.86
CA ILE A 65 3.05 -5.76 10.72
C ILE A 65 2.81 -7.21 11.14
N LYS A 66 1.56 -7.57 11.46
CA LYS A 66 1.20 -8.92 11.93
C LYS A 66 1.09 -9.95 10.82
N HIS A 67 0.46 -9.58 9.71
CA HIS A 67 0.14 -10.47 8.59
C HIS A 67 1.14 -10.36 7.44
N GLY A 68 2.00 -9.34 7.49
CA GLY A 68 3.04 -9.12 6.51
C GLY A 68 2.69 -8.11 5.41
N TYR A 69 1.40 -7.93 5.14
CA TYR A 69 0.88 -6.83 4.34
C TYR A 69 -0.54 -6.45 4.80
N ALA A 70 -1.00 -5.26 4.42
CA ALA A 70 -2.39 -4.86 4.54
C ALA A 70 -2.83 -4.10 3.28
N LEU A 71 -4.07 -4.33 2.85
CA LEU A 71 -4.67 -3.68 1.68
C LEU A 71 -5.69 -2.64 2.12
N VAL A 72 -5.71 -1.52 1.40
CA VAL A 72 -6.73 -0.48 1.49
C VAL A 72 -7.28 -0.28 0.08
N THR A 73 -8.53 -0.65 -0.11
CA THR A 73 -9.30 -0.30 -1.30
C THR A 73 -9.84 1.12 -1.14
N PRO A 74 -9.55 2.06 -2.06
CA PRO A 74 -10.26 3.33 -2.07
C PRO A 74 -11.77 3.05 -2.21
N ALA A 75 -12.60 3.72 -1.40
CA ALA A 75 -14.04 3.65 -1.53
C ALA A 75 -14.44 4.13 -2.94
N ALA A 76 -15.27 3.35 -3.62
CA ALA A 76 -15.72 3.57 -4.99
C ALA A 76 -16.55 4.86 -5.17
#